data_AF-A0A2K8YX26-F1
#
_entry.id   AF-A0A2K8YX26-F1
#
_cell.length_a   1.000
_cell.length_b   1.000
_cell.length_c   1.000
_cell.angle_alpha   90.00
_cell.angle_beta   90.00
_cell.angle_gamma   90.00
#
_symmetry.space_group_name_H-M   'P 1'
#
loop_
_entity.id
_entity.type
_entity.pdbx_description
1 polymer ?
#
loop_
_entity_poly.entity_id
_entity_poly.type
_entity_poly.pdbx_seq_one_letter_code
_entity_poly.pdbx_strand_id
1 'polypeptide(L)'
;MEALKLETTVSMFAAQLSELTDIHDVEPLNDSDYNCLAEVRDVLKKHGRQERFGVTLLHKHFDLASDEVLVEYTDVASRVQTIKPEKKGSALLNTIETSWVLGDGERIAMTICNTRCWKDVHGNHNSDHV
;
A
#
# COMPACT_ATOMS: atom_id res chain seq x y z
N MET A 1 31.57 -7.74 14.15
CA MET A 1 30.62 -6.64 13.90
C MET A 1 29.89 -7.05 12.63
N GLU A 2 28.76 -7.73 12.82
CA GLU A 2 28.06 -8.49 11.79
C GLU A 2 27.01 -7.57 11.16
N ALA A 3 27.06 -7.40 9.83
CA ALA A 3 26.04 -6.67 9.10
C ALA A 3 24.75 -7.48 9.15
N LEU A 4 23.82 -7.07 10.01
CA LEU A 4 22.52 -7.72 10.13
C LEU A 4 21.74 -7.47 8.82
N LYS A 5 21.52 -8.57 8.12
CA LYS A 5 20.83 -8.73 6.83
C LYS A 5 19.57 -7.86 6.73
N LEU A 6 19.67 -6.75 6.00
CA LEU A 6 18.54 -5.95 5.53
C LEU A 6 17.89 -6.52 4.25
N GLU A 7 18.42 -7.64 3.73
CA GLU A 7 18.03 -8.20 2.42
C GLU A 7 16.84 -9.16 2.49
N THR A 8 16.46 -9.65 3.69
CA THR A 8 15.42 -10.68 3.81
C THR A 8 14.00 -10.12 3.78
N THR A 9 13.79 -8.86 4.20
CA THR A 9 12.43 -8.32 4.42
C THR A 9 11.74 -7.84 3.13
N VAL A 10 12.51 -7.49 2.09
CA VAL A 10 11.97 -6.90 0.85
C VAL A 10 11.43 -7.95 -0.14
N SER A 11 11.81 -9.21 0.03
CA SER A 11 11.37 -10.33 -0.81
C SER A 11 9.86 -10.63 -0.66
N MET A 12 9.29 -10.41 0.53
CA MET A 12 7.91 -10.83 0.84
C MET A 12 6.80 -9.89 0.30
N PHE A 13 7.12 -8.65 -0.06
CA PHE A 13 6.12 -7.62 -0.40
C PHE A 13 5.40 -7.87 -1.75
N ALA A 14 6.15 -8.21 -2.80
CA ALA A 14 5.58 -8.43 -4.14
C ALA A 14 4.89 -9.79 -4.26
N ALA A 15 5.42 -10.79 -3.54
CA ALA A 15 4.88 -12.13 -3.53
C ALA A 15 3.42 -12.10 -3.05
N GLN A 16 3.10 -11.40 -1.97
CA GLN A 16 1.75 -11.45 -1.41
C GLN A 16 0.65 -10.80 -2.26
N LEU A 17 0.92 -9.76 -3.05
CA LEU A 17 -0.09 -9.25 -4.00
C LEU A 17 -0.28 -10.22 -5.16
N SER A 18 0.81 -10.78 -5.69
CA SER A 18 0.75 -11.77 -6.78
C SER A 18 0.03 -13.06 -6.35
N GLU A 19 0.02 -13.39 -5.05
CA GLU A 19 -0.73 -14.52 -4.49
C GLU A 19 -2.23 -14.20 -4.26
N LEU A 20 -2.69 -12.94 -4.36
CA LEU A 20 -4.11 -12.64 -4.24
C LEU A 20 -4.89 -13.16 -5.45
N THR A 21 -6.15 -13.51 -5.23
CA THR A 21 -7.09 -13.88 -6.30
C THR A 21 -7.30 -12.70 -7.26
N ASP A 22 -7.40 -12.98 -8.55
CA ASP A 22 -7.75 -11.97 -9.55
C ASP A 22 -9.15 -11.39 -9.27
N ILE A 23 -9.34 -10.09 -9.46
CA ILE A 23 -10.63 -9.42 -9.26
C ILE A 23 -11.78 -10.04 -10.06
N HIS A 24 -11.49 -10.69 -11.18
CA HIS A 24 -12.52 -11.37 -11.98
C HIS A 24 -12.95 -12.72 -11.40
N ASP A 25 -12.17 -13.25 -10.45
CA ASP A 25 -12.36 -14.58 -9.86
C ASP A 25 -12.72 -14.52 -8.36
N VAL A 26 -12.72 -13.34 -7.73
CA VAL A 26 -13.14 -13.21 -6.32
C VAL A 26 -14.63 -13.49 -6.15
N GLU A 27 -14.99 -14.11 -5.04
CA GLU A 27 -16.39 -14.32 -4.68
C GLU A 27 -17.10 -12.96 -4.45
N PRO A 28 -18.33 -12.78 -4.96
CA PRO A 28 -19.13 -11.61 -4.61
C PRO A 28 -19.37 -11.48 -3.11
N LEU A 29 -19.36 -10.24 -2.60
CA LEU A 29 -19.66 -9.96 -1.19
C LEU A 29 -21.01 -10.56 -0.78
N ASN A 30 -21.04 -11.16 0.40
CA ASN A 30 -22.23 -11.79 0.97
C ASN A 30 -22.47 -11.37 2.44
N ASP A 31 -23.56 -11.87 3.03
CA ASP A 31 -23.98 -11.52 4.39
C ASP A 31 -22.92 -11.87 5.46
N SER A 32 -22.13 -12.92 5.25
CA SER A 32 -21.04 -13.28 6.17
C SER A 32 -19.93 -12.23 6.16
N ASP A 33 -19.61 -11.67 4.99
CA ASP A 33 -18.62 -10.60 4.88
C ASP A 33 -19.09 -9.35 5.63
N TYR A 34 -20.36 -8.97 5.48
CA TYR A 34 -20.92 -7.82 6.20
C TYR A 34 -20.91 -8.00 7.72
N ASN A 35 -21.17 -9.22 8.21
CA ASN A 35 -21.06 -9.54 9.63
C ASN A 35 -19.61 -9.37 10.11
N CYS A 36 -18.63 -9.89 9.37
CA CYS A 36 -17.20 -9.71 9.66
C CYS A 36 -16.80 -8.22 9.66
N LEU A 37 -17.23 -7.46 8.65
CA LEU A 37 -16.95 -6.01 8.55
C LEU A 37 -17.52 -5.22 9.74
N ALA A 38 -18.67 -5.64 10.27
CA ALA A 38 -19.24 -5.03 11.48
C ALA A 38 -18.37 -5.29 12.72
N GLU A 39 -17.82 -6.49 12.87
CA GLU A 39 -16.89 -6.81 13.96
C GLU A 39 -15.59 -6.01 13.84
N VAL A 40 -15.03 -5.87 12.62
CA VAL A 40 -13.85 -5.03 12.37
C VAL A 40 -14.13 -3.57 12.75
N ARG A 41 -15.27 -3.02 12.33
CA ARG A 41 -15.72 -1.67 12.72
C ARG A 41 -15.73 -1.52 14.24
N ASP A 42 -16.27 -2.50 14.96
CA ASP A 42 -16.40 -2.44 16.42
C ASP A 42 -15.04 -2.50 17.12
N VAL A 43 -14.08 -3.26 16.60
CA VAL A 43 -12.68 -3.25 17.05
C VAL A 43 -12.03 -1.88 16.79
N LEU A 44 -12.16 -1.33 15.59
CA LEU A 44 -11.62 -0.01 15.27
C LEU A 44 -12.23 1.08 16.16
N LYS A 45 -13.54 1.02 16.42
CA LYS A 45 -14.25 1.92 17.32
C LYS A 45 -13.73 1.81 18.75
N LYS A 46 -13.55 0.59 19.27
CA LYS A 46 -12.99 0.33 20.61
C LYS A 46 -11.62 0.98 20.81
N HIS A 47 -10.80 1.05 19.75
CA HIS A 47 -9.47 1.67 19.81
C HIS A 47 -9.44 3.15 19.38
N GLY A 48 -10.60 3.77 19.12
CA GLY A 48 -10.67 5.17 18.67
C GLY A 48 -10.04 5.39 17.29
N ARG A 49 -10.11 4.38 16.41
CA ARG A 49 -9.48 4.38 15.08
C ARG A 49 -10.47 4.33 13.91
N GLN A 50 -11.77 4.36 14.18
CA GLN A 50 -12.82 4.24 13.15
C GLN A 50 -12.78 5.35 12.09
N GLU A 51 -12.24 6.53 12.41
CA GLU A 51 -12.05 7.65 11.45
C GLU A 51 -10.68 7.64 10.77
N ARG A 52 -9.79 6.72 11.14
CA ARG A 52 -8.40 6.67 10.65
C ARG A 52 -8.13 5.49 9.73
N PHE A 53 -8.76 4.35 10.00
CA PHE A 53 -8.54 3.13 9.23
C PHE A 53 -9.87 2.59 8.69
N GLY A 54 -9.77 1.97 7.53
CA GLY A 54 -10.86 1.23 6.88
C GLY A 54 -10.35 -0.10 6.36
N VAL A 55 -11.16 -0.71 5.50
CA VAL A 55 -10.89 -2.02 4.89
C VAL A 55 -11.15 -1.92 3.39
N THR A 56 -10.36 -2.66 2.61
CA THR A 56 -10.54 -2.84 1.17
C THR A 56 -10.57 -4.33 0.87
N LEU A 57 -11.30 -4.73 -0.18
CA LEU A 57 -11.30 -6.11 -0.65
C LEU A 57 -9.91 -6.48 -1.15
N LEU A 58 -9.38 -7.62 -0.72
CA LEU A 58 -8.10 -8.14 -1.17
C LEU A 58 -8.27 -8.83 -2.52
N HIS A 59 -7.59 -8.33 -3.55
CA HIS A 59 -7.55 -8.89 -4.90
C HIS A 59 -6.32 -8.35 -5.64
N LYS A 60 -5.97 -8.97 -6.77
CA LYS A 60 -5.05 -8.40 -7.77
C LYS A 60 -5.80 -8.08 -9.06
N HIS A 61 -5.23 -7.17 -9.86
CA HIS A 61 -5.69 -6.88 -11.21
C HIS A 61 -4.78 -7.47 -12.30
N PHE A 62 -3.55 -7.82 -11.92
CA PHE A 62 -2.51 -8.38 -12.77
C PHE A 62 -1.37 -8.90 -11.89
N ASP A 63 -0.50 -9.72 -12.47
CA ASP A 63 0.69 -10.23 -11.78
C ASP A 63 1.79 -9.15 -11.69
N LEU A 64 2.47 -9.11 -10.54
CA LEU A 64 3.68 -8.32 -10.35
C LEU A 64 4.93 -9.18 -10.49
N ALA A 65 5.99 -8.62 -11.08
CA ALA A 65 7.30 -9.23 -11.01
C ALA A 65 7.86 -9.21 -9.57
N SER A 66 8.76 -10.15 -9.27
CA SER A 66 9.36 -10.26 -7.93
C SER A 66 10.20 -9.05 -7.50
N ASP A 67 10.65 -8.25 -8.47
CA ASP A 67 11.38 -7.00 -8.31
C ASP A 67 10.51 -5.75 -8.48
N GLU A 68 9.17 -5.88 -8.47
CA GLU A 68 8.23 -4.77 -8.58
C GLU A 68 7.47 -4.49 -7.26
N VAL A 69 6.98 -3.27 -7.12
CA VAL A 69 6.10 -2.81 -6.04
C VAL A 69 5.05 -1.86 -6.62
N LEU A 70 3.82 -1.90 -6.10
CA LEU A 70 2.82 -0.89 -6.44
C LEU A 70 3.10 0.41 -5.70
N VAL A 71 3.26 1.47 -6.47
CA VAL A 71 3.44 2.82 -5.95
C VAL A 71 2.24 3.68 -6.33
N GLU A 72 1.69 4.36 -5.34
CA GLU A 72 0.63 5.33 -5.47
C GLU A 72 1.20 6.74 -5.67
N TYR A 73 0.76 7.34 -6.76
CA TYR A 73 1.12 8.68 -7.24
C TYR A 73 -0.13 9.57 -7.12
N THR A 74 0.00 10.76 -6.56
CA THR A 74 -1.13 11.69 -6.35
C THR A 74 -0.84 13.05 -6.94
N ASP A 75 -1.41 13.33 -8.11
CA ASP A 75 -1.41 14.66 -8.69
C ASP A 75 -2.61 15.46 -8.17
N VAL A 76 -2.34 16.29 -7.15
CA VAL A 76 -3.35 17.15 -6.51
C VAL A 76 -3.92 18.19 -7.48
N ALA A 77 -3.10 18.69 -8.41
CA ALA A 77 -3.50 19.75 -9.32
C ALA A 77 -4.51 19.23 -10.35
N SER A 78 -4.26 18.03 -10.91
CA SER A 78 -5.19 17.38 -11.83
C SER A 78 -6.27 16.57 -11.13
N ARG A 79 -6.18 16.38 -9.81
CA ARG A 79 -7.06 15.53 -8.98
C ARG A 79 -7.06 14.08 -9.45
N VAL A 80 -5.89 13.57 -9.77
CA VAL A 80 -5.68 12.21 -10.26
C VAL A 80 -4.84 11.44 -9.26
N GLN A 81 -5.29 10.23 -8.94
CA GLN A 81 -4.51 9.24 -8.21
C GLN A 81 -4.25 8.07 -9.14
N THR A 82 -3.00 7.65 -9.25
CA THR A 82 -2.62 6.49 -10.07
C THR A 82 -1.79 5.52 -9.25
N ILE A 83 -2.04 4.24 -9.43
CA ILE A 83 -1.22 3.17 -8.86
C ILE A 83 -0.57 2.44 -10.04
N LYS A 84 0.75 2.29 -10.00
CA LYS A 84 1.50 1.57 -11.03
C LYS A 84 2.64 0.72 -10.45
N PRO A 85 3.04 -0.36 -11.14
CA PRO A 85 4.25 -1.11 -10.79
C PRO A 85 5.49 -0.26 -11.00
N GLU A 86 6.39 -0.29 -10.03
CA GLU A 86 7.72 0.32 -10.09
C GLU A 86 8.77 -0.69 -9.63
N LYS A 87 10.00 -0.55 -10.14
CA LYS A 87 11.10 -1.42 -9.71
C LYS A 87 11.50 -1.11 -8.27
N LYS A 88 11.68 -2.17 -7.47
CA LYS A 88 12.26 -2.09 -6.13
C LYS A 88 13.66 -1.49 -6.24
N GLY A 89 13.91 -0.33 -5.63
CA GLY A 89 15.18 0.38 -5.75
C GLY A 89 15.05 1.90 -5.68
N SER A 90 15.87 2.61 -6.46
CA SER A 90 16.05 4.08 -6.42
C SER A 90 14.78 4.92 -6.61
N ALA A 91 13.69 4.33 -7.11
CA ALA A 91 12.38 4.97 -7.25
C ALA A 91 11.65 5.20 -5.91
N LEU A 92 12.12 4.60 -4.81
CA LEU A 92 11.42 4.62 -3.52
C LEU A 92 11.98 5.65 -2.51
N LEU A 93 12.79 6.60 -2.97
CA LEU A 93 13.23 7.69 -2.11
C LEU A 93 12.01 8.50 -1.67
N ASN A 94 11.79 8.60 -0.35
CA ASN A 94 10.67 9.31 0.30
C ASN A 94 9.27 8.70 0.08
N THR A 95 9.17 7.37 0.07
CA THR A 95 7.86 6.70 0.11
C THR A 95 7.36 6.45 1.53
N ILE A 96 6.04 6.46 1.72
CA ILE A 96 5.37 6.00 2.94
C ILE A 96 4.43 4.84 2.61
N GLU A 97 4.23 3.91 3.54
CA GLU A 97 3.25 2.84 3.40
C GLU A 97 1.82 3.38 3.55
N THR A 98 0.91 2.95 2.68
CA THR A 98 -0.49 3.42 2.67
C THR A 98 -1.54 2.32 2.79
N SER A 99 -1.20 1.07 2.52
CA SER A 99 -2.10 -0.09 2.66
C SER A 99 -1.33 -1.33 3.14
N TRP A 100 -1.99 -2.24 3.86
CA TRP A 100 -1.35 -3.45 4.43
C TRP A 100 -2.29 -4.66 4.35
N VAL A 101 -1.73 -5.86 4.18
CA VAL A 101 -2.43 -7.13 4.44
C VAL A 101 -2.24 -7.52 5.90
N LEU A 102 -3.35 -7.81 6.58
CA LEU A 102 -3.37 -8.21 7.99
C LEU A 102 -3.25 -9.74 8.11
N GLY A 103 -2.07 -10.29 7.82
CA GLY A 103 -1.76 -11.71 8.03
C GLY A 103 -1.31 -12.02 9.46
N ASP A 104 -1.14 -13.31 9.78
CA ASP A 104 -0.70 -13.81 11.11
C ASP A 104 0.77 -13.46 11.48
N GLY A 105 1.46 -12.63 10.68
CA GLY A 105 2.90 -12.30 10.79
C GLY A 105 3.21 -10.81 10.85
N GLU A 106 4.43 -10.41 10.44
CA GLU A 106 4.83 -8.99 10.36
C GLU A 106 3.90 -8.20 9.41
N ARG A 107 3.72 -6.90 9.67
CA ARG A 107 2.92 -6.01 8.82
C ARG A 107 3.56 -5.92 7.45
N ILE A 108 2.82 -6.28 6.41
CA ILE A 108 3.31 -6.20 5.04
C ILE A 108 2.47 -5.17 4.32
N ALA A 109 3.10 -4.06 3.95
CA ALA A 109 2.45 -3.06 3.14
C ALA A 109 2.18 -3.62 1.72
N MET A 110 1.15 -3.12 1.07
CA MET A 110 0.74 -3.51 -0.29
C MET A 110 0.95 -2.39 -1.29
N THR A 111 0.86 -1.16 -0.81
CA THR A 111 1.01 0.05 -1.60
C THR A 111 1.80 1.05 -0.77
N ILE A 112 2.66 1.79 -1.48
CA ILE A 112 3.44 2.88 -0.91
C ILE A 112 3.18 4.15 -1.72
N CYS A 113 3.12 5.32 -1.07
CA CYS A 113 2.95 6.60 -1.73
C CYS A 113 4.28 7.35 -1.79
N ASN A 114 4.64 7.93 -2.94
CA ASN A 114 5.87 8.71 -3.10
C ASN A 114 5.63 10.22 -2.89
N THR A 115 6.59 10.88 -2.23
CA THR A 115 6.61 12.34 -2.08
C THR A 115 7.94 12.88 -2.56
N ARG A 116 7.95 13.98 -3.33
CA ARG A 116 9.19 14.67 -3.68
C ARG A 116 9.17 16.10 -3.18
N CYS A 117 10.32 16.53 -2.69
CA CYS A 117 10.58 17.93 -2.42
C CYS A 117 11.35 18.55 -3.59
N TRP A 118 11.00 19.79 -3.96
CA TRP A 118 11.73 20.56 -4.96
C TRP A 118 11.81 22.04 -4.57
N LYS A 119 12.79 22.75 -5.13
CA LYS A 119 12.95 24.19 -4.93
C LYS A 119 12.44 24.94 -6.15
N ASP A 120 11.61 25.96 -5.94
CA ASP A 120 11.22 26.85 -7.02
C ASP A 120 12.35 27.81 -7.42
N VAL A 121 12.11 28.63 -8.44
CA VAL A 121 13.08 29.63 -8.93
C VAL A 121 13.42 30.72 -7.90
N HIS A 122 12.64 30.83 -6.82
CA HIS A 122 12.88 31.73 -5.70
C HIS A 122 13.58 31.04 -4.52
N GLY A 123 13.86 29.74 -4.64
CA GLY A 123 14.50 28.94 -3.60
C GLY A 123 13.56 28.47 -2.50
N ASN A 124 12.24 28.65 -2.66
CA ASN A 124 11.25 28.15 -1.70
C ASN A 124 11.20 26.63 -1.75
N HIS A 125 11.05 26.00 -0.58
CA HIS A 125 10.91 24.56 -0.46
C HIS A 125 9.44 24.14 -0.64
N ASN A 126 9.15 23.42 -1.73
CA ASN A 126 7.84 22.88 -2.01
C ASN A 126 7.88 21.35 -1.92
N SER A 127 6.74 20.74 -1.59
CA SER A 127 6.57 19.29 -1.57
C SER A 127 5.34 18.92 -2.38
N ASP A 128 5.52 18.01 -3.33
CA ASP A 128 4.41 17.41 -4.06
C ASP A 128 4.33 15.92 -3.68
N HIS A 129 3.12 15.42 -3.50
CA HIS A 129 2.90 14.00 -3.74
C HIS A 129 3.09 13.80 -5.24
N VAL A 130 3.97 12.87 -5.60
CA VAL A 130 4.22 12.56 -7.01
C VAL A 130 3.73 11.17 -7.19
#